data_AF-A0A931ECM7-F1
#
_entry.id   AF-A0A931ECM7-F1
#
_cell.length_a   1.000
_cell.length_b   1.000
_cell.length_c   1.000
_cell.angle_alpha   90.00
_cell.angle_beta   90.00
_cell.angle_gamma   90.00
#
_symmetry.space_group_name_H-M   'P 1'
#
loop_
_entity.id
_entity.type
_entity.pdbx_description
1 polymer ?
#
loop_
_entity_poly.entity_id
_entity_poly.type
_entity_poly.pdbx_seq_one_letter_code
_entity_poly.pdbx_strand_id
1 'polypeptide(L)'
;MTAGHSRKDTGPGPADTAASPALDEAFDRMAATDFELSNGFVNHGPMACEALATLGCVEEIDGWARWFAGMVGEGPTPVAPRAFVEFDWQGALGDYVRLPEWLGYFDAAIADAGWSSVVELWVPRLIPALSTALFHGAIRTAHAVRAIDHADTVPRRNELARALGYWAARFRSGQPAPDAEPVDEIVRSVSEAAADAAGFYLASPNIFNLHGVTGAMALELLVDHIPAEAGVAALVQVRAEHAAMFTGREQVGVVDACGRWDEALAPVVASSRDAHQVKLVEACRRGLASIGDPVFVAAAEQVAGRR
;
A
#
# COMPACT_ATOMS: atom_id res chain seq x y z
N MET A 1 -17.90 55.40 -5.03
CA MET A 1 -16.99 54.40 -5.60
C MET A 1 -16.95 53.22 -4.66
N THR A 2 -17.62 52.12 -5.00
CA THR A 2 -17.71 50.90 -4.19
C THR A 2 -16.86 49.82 -4.84
N ALA A 3 -15.69 49.53 -4.28
CA ALA A 3 -14.81 48.48 -4.78
C ALA A 3 -15.26 47.11 -4.25
N GLY A 4 -15.81 46.29 -5.14
CA GLY A 4 -16.13 44.90 -4.81
C GLY A 4 -14.86 44.07 -4.65
N HIS A 5 -14.70 43.41 -3.51
CA HIS A 5 -13.70 42.35 -3.35
C HIS A 5 -14.26 41.05 -3.91
N SER A 6 -13.79 40.63 -5.09
CA SER A 6 -13.97 39.24 -5.51
C SER A 6 -13.30 38.32 -4.50
N ARG A 7 -14.07 37.40 -3.91
CA ARG A 7 -13.49 36.20 -3.34
C ARG A 7 -12.83 35.44 -4.49
N LYS A 8 -11.57 35.05 -4.30
CA LYS A 8 -10.95 34.05 -5.18
C LYS A 8 -11.53 32.70 -4.77
N ASP A 9 -12.05 31.94 -5.73
CA ASP A 9 -12.25 30.51 -5.53
C ASP A 9 -10.88 29.87 -5.35
N THR A 10 -10.58 29.47 -4.12
CA THR A 10 -9.55 28.47 -3.84
C THR A 10 -10.23 27.12 -3.95
N GLY A 11 -9.82 26.32 -4.92
CA GLY A 11 -10.28 24.93 -5.03
C GLY A 11 -9.96 24.12 -3.76
N PRO A 12 -10.62 22.97 -3.57
CA PRO A 12 -10.40 22.10 -2.41
C PRO A 12 -8.92 21.79 -2.21
N GLY A 13 -8.46 21.82 -0.96
CA GLY A 13 -7.09 21.46 -0.62
C GLY A 13 -6.85 19.94 -0.74
N PRO A 14 -5.59 19.46 -0.68
CA PRO A 14 -5.29 18.03 -0.78
C PRO A 14 -5.96 17.17 0.31
N ALA A 15 -6.40 17.77 1.42
CA ALA A 15 -7.20 17.09 2.45
C ALA A 15 -8.66 16.83 2.03
N ASP A 16 -9.27 17.74 1.26
CA ASP A 16 -10.67 17.59 0.79
C ASP A 16 -10.78 16.50 -0.30
N THR A 17 -9.72 16.25 -1.08
CA THR A 17 -9.71 15.23 -2.13
C THR A 17 -9.57 13.80 -1.59
N ALA A 18 -8.90 13.62 -0.44
CA ALA A 18 -8.69 12.30 0.18
C ALA A 18 -9.91 11.80 1.00
N ALA A 19 -10.80 12.72 1.40
CA ALA A 19 -12.10 12.40 2.01
C ALA A 19 -13.22 12.13 0.96
N SER A 20 -12.87 11.94 -0.31
CA SER A 20 -13.84 11.81 -1.40
C SER A 20 -14.76 10.58 -1.27
N PRO A 21 -16.09 10.75 -1.40
CA PRO A 21 -17.04 9.65 -1.49
C PRO A 21 -16.74 8.65 -2.62
N ALA A 22 -16.03 9.06 -3.67
CA ALA A 22 -15.66 8.18 -4.78
C ALA A 22 -14.72 7.04 -4.34
N LEU A 23 -13.86 7.25 -3.33
CA LEU A 23 -13.00 6.20 -2.79
C LEU A 23 -13.80 5.19 -1.97
N ASP A 24 -14.76 5.67 -1.19
CA ASP A 24 -15.67 4.83 -0.40
C ASP A 24 -16.55 3.96 -1.31
N GLU A 25 -17.14 4.54 -2.36
CA GLU A 25 -17.85 3.79 -3.41
C GLU A 25 -16.94 2.81 -4.18
N ALA A 26 -15.66 3.12 -4.35
CA ALA A 26 -14.69 2.20 -4.94
C ALA A 26 -14.40 1.01 -4.01
N PHE A 27 -14.24 1.25 -2.70
CA PHE A 27 -14.03 0.18 -1.72
C PHE A 27 -15.26 -0.71 -1.57
N ASP A 28 -16.47 -0.17 -1.49
CA ASP A 28 -17.70 -0.97 -1.48
C ASP A 28 -17.83 -1.85 -2.74
N ARG A 29 -17.45 -1.31 -3.91
CA ARG A 29 -17.43 -2.06 -5.17
C ARG A 29 -16.36 -3.16 -5.16
N MET A 30 -15.17 -2.90 -4.61
CA MET A 30 -14.10 -3.89 -4.46
C MET A 30 -14.39 -4.91 -3.36
N ALA A 31 -15.27 -4.60 -2.39
CA ALA A 31 -15.69 -5.53 -1.35
C ALA A 31 -16.47 -6.73 -1.93
N ALA A 32 -17.24 -6.51 -2.99
CA ALA A 32 -17.97 -7.55 -3.72
C ALA A 32 -17.08 -8.41 -4.65
N THR A 33 -15.84 -8.00 -4.92
CA THR A 33 -14.92 -8.72 -5.83
C THR A 33 -13.94 -9.63 -5.09
N ASP A 34 -13.42 -10.63 -5.79
CA ASP A 34 -12.34 -11.49 -5.28
C ASP A 34 -11.01 -10.71 -5.12
N PHE A 35 -10.09 -11.33 -4.39
CA PHE A 35 -8.73 -10.86 -4.15
C PHE A 35 -7.80 -11.20 -5.30
N GLU A 36 -8.12 -12.21 -6.10
CA GLU A 36 -7.27 -12.73 -7.18
C GLU A 36 -8.05 -12.86 -8.49
N LEU A 37 -7.40 -12.52 -9.59
CA LEU A 37 -7.89 -12.72 -10.95
C LEU A 37 -7.77 -14.20 -11.32
N SER A 38 -8.53 -14.62 -12.33
CA SER A 38 -8.52 -16.01 -12.84
C SER A 38 -7.17 -16.49 -13.40
N ASN A 39 -6.22 -15.58 -13.59
CA ASN A 39 -4.84 -15.84 -14.00
C ASN A 39 -3.83 -15.87 -12.81
N GLY A 40 -4.30 -15.72 -11.57
CA GLY A 40 -3.50 -15.77 -10.35
C GLY A 40 -2.83 -14.45 -9.93
N PHE A 41 -3.08 -13.33 -10.63
CA PHE A 41 -2.65 -12.00 -10.17
C PHE A 41 -3.58 -11.42 -9.11
N VAL A 42 -3.07 -10.56 -8.24
CA VAL A 42 -3.87 -9.91 -7.18
C VAL A 42 -4.69 -8.76 -7.76
N ASN A 43 -5.93 -8.61 -7.30
CA ASN A 43 -6.78 -7.47 -7.61
C ASN A 43 -6.17 -6.19 -7.02
N HIS A 44 -5.64 -5.32 -7.90
CA HIS A 44 -4.99 -4.09 -7.50
C HIS A 44 -5.97 -2.91 -7.22
N GLY A 45 -7.26 -3.09 -7.47
CA GLY A 45 -8.27 -2.03 -7.48
C GLY A 45 -8.27 -1.10 -6.25
N PRO A 46 -8.32 -1.62 -5.01
CA PRO A 46 -8.33 -0.76 -3.81
C PRO A 46 -7.08 0.12 -3.71
N MET A 47 -5.89 -0.48 -3.87
CA MET A 47 -4.61 0.23 -3.78
C MET A 47 -4.47 1.28 -4.90
N ALA A 48 -4.94 0.97 -6.11
CA ALA A 48 -4.95 1.91 -7.21
C ALA A 48 -5.90 3.10 -6.95
N CYS A 49 -7.11 2.83 -6.48
CA CYS A 49 -8.10 3.88 -6.19
C CYS A 49 -7.65 4.81 -5.04
N GLU A 50 -7.04 4.26 -4.00
CA GLU A 50 -6.47 5.05 -2.90
C GLU A 50 -5.27 5.88 -3.37
N ALA A 51 -4.36 5.29 -4.15
CA ALA A 51 -3.23 6.02 -4.71
C ALA A 51 -3.67 7.14 -5.66
N LEU A 52 -4.75 6.94 -6.46
CA LEU A 52 -5.37 8.01 -7.27
C LEU A 52 -5.94 9.14 -6.41
N ALA A 53 -6.64 8.82 -5.32
CA ALA A 53 -7.16 9.83 -4.38
C ALA A 53 -6.02 10.65 -3.76
N THR A 54 -4.97 9.98 -3.29
CA THR A 54 -3.76 10.60 -2.74
C THR A 54 -3.02 11.43 -3.80
N LEU A 55 -2.98 11.00 -5.07
CA LEU A 55 -2.41 11.77 -6.18
C LEU A 55 -3.27 12.97 -6.63
N GLY A 56 -4.51 13.10 -6.13
CA GLY A 56 -5.46 14.16 -6.52
C GLY A 56 -6.21 13.89 -7.82
N CYS A 57 -6.15 12.65 -8.35
CA CYS A 57 -6.83 12.22 -9.57
C CYS A 57 -8.20 11.61 -9.26
N VAL A 58 -9.03 12.36 -8.52
CA VAL A 58 -10.26 11.86 -7.87
C VAL A 58 -11.31 11.43 -8.90
N GLU A 59 -11.37 12.13 -10.03
CA GLU A 59 -12.30 11.94 -11.14
C GLU A 59 -12.11 10.60 -11.85
N GLU A 60 -10.90 10.02 -11.80
CA GLU A 60 -10.60 8.73 -12.42
C GLU A 60 -11.05 7.52 -11.57
N ILE A 61 -11.27 7.71 -10.27
CA ILE A 61 -11.50 6.63 -9.30
C ILE A 61 -12.69 5.73 -9.69
N ASP A 62 -13.86 6.30 -10.00
CA ASP A 62 -15.04 5.51 -10.40
C ASP A 62 -14.78 4.72 -11.69
N GLY A 63 -14.11 5.33 -12.67
CA GLY A 63 -13.72 4.67 -13.90
C GLY A 63 -12.77 3.50 -13.66
N TRP A 64 -11.81 3.63 -12.75
CA TRP A 64 -10.88 2.57 -12.36
C TRP A 64 -11.57 1.46 -11.55
N ALA A 65 -12.42 1.81 -10.58
CA ALA A 65 -13.16 0.86 -9.76
C ALA A 65 -14.11 -0.01 -10.60
N ARG A 66 -14.81 0.58 -11.58
CA ARG A 66 -15.64 -0.19 -12.54
C ARG A 66 -14.82 -1.11 -13.43
N TRP A 67 -13.65 -0.65 -13.89
CA TRP A 67 -12.77 -1.46 -14.72
C TRP A 67 -12.22 -2.69 -13.97
N PHE A 68 -11.72 -2.50 -12.75
CA PHE A 68 -11.30 -3.62 -11.90
C PHE A 68 -12.46 -4.56 -11.56
N ALA A 69 -13.65 -4.04 -11.25
CA ALA A 69 -14.82 -4.88 -10.96
C ALA A 69 -15.26 -5.76 -12.15
N GLY A 70 -14.98 -5.33 -13.39
CA GLY A 70 -15.24 -6.12 -14.60
C GLY A 70 -14.19 -7.20 -14.92
N MET A 71 -13.05 -7.22 -14.23
CA MET A 71 -11.95 -8.17 -14.47
C MET A 71 -11.86 -9.31 -13.46
N VAL A 72 -12.58 -9.21 -12.34
CA VAL A 72 -12.46 -10.11 -11.18
C VAL A 72 -13.80 -10.82 -10.94
N GLY A 73 -13.75 -12.04 -10.41
CA GLY A 73 -14.96 -12.77 -9.99
C GLY A 73 -15.60 -12.20 -8.73
N GLU A 74 -16.74 -12.77 -8.35
CA GLU A 74 -17.39 -12.53 -7.05
C GLU A 74 -16.45 -12.93 -5.90
N GLY A 75 -16.37 -12.09 -4.88
CA GLY A 75 -15.47 -12.32 -3.75
C GLY A 75 -15.99 -13.32 -2.70
N PRO A 76 -15.10 -13.84 -1.84
CA PRO A 76 -15.50 -14.64 -0.70
C PRO A 76 -16.42 -13.85 0.23
N THR A 77 -17.54 -14.45 0.62
CA THR A 77 -18.41 -13.91 1.67
C THR A 77 -17.75 -14.10 3.03
N PRO A 78 -17.55 -13.03 3.85
CA PRO A 78 -17.00 -13.16 5.19
C PRO A 78 -17.83 -14.08 6.08
N VAL A 79 -17.16 -14.90 6.89
CA VAL A 79 -17.77 -15.82 7.85
C VAL A 79 -17.31 -15.44 9.25
N ALA A 80 -18.22 -14.86 10.04
CA ALA A 80 -17.94 -14.53 11.43
C ALA A 80 -17.54 -15.80 12.23
N PRO A 81 -16.41 -15.81 12.94
CA PRO A 81 -16.02 -16.93 13.80
C PRO A 81 -17.10 -17.21 14.85
N ARG A 82 -17.47 -18.49 15.04
CA ARG A 82 -18.53 -18.89 15.99
C ARG A 82 -18.26 -18.47 17.43
N ALA A 83 -16.98 -18.34 17.80
CA ALA A 83 -16.53 -17.65 18.99
C ALA A 83 -15.22 -16.92 18.64
N PHE A 84 -15.23 -15.58 18.74
CA PHE A 84 -14.07 -14.73 18.45
C PHE A 84 -12.81 -15.10 19.28
N VAL A 85 -13.04 -15.62 20.50
CA VAL A 85 -12.01 -16.06 21.45
C VAL A 85 -11.42 -17.44 21.11
N GLU A 86 -12.12 -18.26 20.31
CA GLU A 86 -11.72 -19.64 19.99
C GLU A 86 -11.11 -19.80 18.58
N PHE A 87 -10.91 -18.70 17.84
CA PHE A 87 -10.26 -18.76 16.55
C PHE A 87 -8.76 -19.06 16.73
N ASP A 88 -8.37 -20.33 16.53
CA ASP A 88 -6.98 -20.78 16.40
C ASP A 88 -6.37 -20.14 15.15
N TRP A 89 -5.87 -18.93 15.35
CA TRP A 89 -5.32 -18.10 14.29
C TRP A 89 -3.93 -18.57 13.89
N GLN A 90 -3.15 -19.14 14.83
CA GLN A 90 -1.85 -19.74 14.52
C GLN A 90 -2.01 -20.91 13.56
N GLY A 91 -2.99 -21.80 13.80
CA GLY A 91 -3.34 -22.89 12.90
C GLY A 91 -4.04 -22.44 11.60
N ALA A 92 -4.49 -21.18 11.51
CA ALA A 92 -5.14 -20.61 10.32
C ALA A 92 -4.18 -19.85 9.37
N LEU A 93 -2.96 -19.50 9.82
CA LEU A 93 -2.04 -18.70 9.01
C LEU A 93 -1.57 -19.47 7.78
N GLY A 94 -1.66 -18.83 6.62
CA GLY A 94 -1.23 -19.38 5.33
C GLY A 94 -2.20 -20.38 4.70
N ASP A 95 -3.34 -20.69 5.34
CA ASP A 95 -4.42 -21.46 4.73
C ASP A 95 -5.40 -20.54 4.00
N TYR A 96 -5.23 -20.44 2.68
CA TYR A 96 -6.08 -19.61 1.83
C TYR A 96 -7.54 -20.10 1.77
N VAL A 97 -7.82 -21.37 2.08
CA VAL A 97 -9.19 -21.89 2.15
C VAL A 97 -9.97 -21.23 3.30
N ARG A 98 -9.26 -20.78 4.35
CA ARG A 98 -9.83 -20.09 5.52
C ARG A 98 -9.94 -18.57 5.34
N LEU A 99 -9.68 -18.03 4.14
CA LEU A 99 -9.87 -16.60 3.86
C LEU A 99 -11.25 -16.07 4.32
N PRO A 100 -12.40 -16.74 4.06
CA PRO A 100 -13.70 -16.29 4.58
C PRO A 100 -13.75 -16.10 6.11
N GLU A 101 -13.10 -17.00 6.87
CA GLU A 101 -13.02 -16.89 8.34
C GLU A 101 -12.10 -15.75 8.77
N TRP A 102 -10.96 -15.58 8.08
CA TRP A 102 -10.04 -14.46 8.32
C TRP A 102 -10.73 -13.10 8.09
N LEU A 103 -11.53 -12.96 7.04
CA LEU A 103 -12.31 -11.75 6.79
C LEU A 103 -13.29 -11.46 7.93
N GLY A 104 -14.11 -12.44 8.29
CA GLY A 104 -15.08 -12.28 9.39
C GLY A 104 -14.43 -12.11 10.77
N TYR A 105 -13.21 -12.64 10.96
CA TYR A 105 -12.41 -12.39 12.16
C TYR A 105 -11.97 -10.92 12.24
N PHE A 106 -11.41 -10.36 11.16
CA PHE A 106 -10.96 -8.97 11.17
C PHE A 106 -12.12 -7.96 11.19
N ASP A 107 -13.24 -8.25 10.51
CA ASP A 107 -14.47 -7.44 10.63
C ASP A 107 -14.92 -7.35 12.10
N ALA A 108 -14.98 -8.50 12.80
CA ALA A 108 -15.34 -8.55 14.22
C ALA A 108 -14.28 -7.87 15.12
N ALA A 109 -12.99 -8.07 14.85
CA ALA A 109 -11.91 -7.47 15.63
C ALA A 109 -11.93 -5.94 15.55
N ILE A 110 -12.13 -5.38 14.36
CA ILE A 110 -12.19 -3.93 14.15
C ILE A 110 -13.46 -3.33 14.76
N ALA A 111 -14.58 -4.06 14.74
CA ALA A 111 -15.82 -3.64 15.38
C ALA A 111 -15.76 -3.63 16.93
N ASP A 112 -15.00 -4.56 17.52
CA ASP A 112 -14.86 -4.71 18.99
C ASP A 112 -13.74 -3.84 19.58
N ALA A 113 -12.53 -3.93 19.02
CA ALA A 113 -11.31 -3.31 19.57
C ALA A 113 -10.90 -1.98 18.90
N GLY A 114 -11.55 -1.63 17.78
CA GLY A 114 -11.16 -0.49 16.93
C GLY A 114 -10.00 -0.81 15.98
N TRP A 115 -9.97 -0.13 14.83
CA TRP A 115 -9.02 -0.44 13.75
C TRP A 115 -7.54 -0.27 14.17
N SER A 116 -7.22 0.78 14.93
CA SER A 116 -5.84 1.09 15.32
C SER A 116 -5.25 -0.01 16.22
N SER A 117 -5.99 -0.46 17.24
CA SER A 117 -5.59 -1.57 18.12
C SER A 117 -5.42 -2.89 17.35
N VAL A 118 -6.23 -3.11 16.31
CA VAL A 118 -6.09 -4.29 15.43
C VAL A 118 -4.80 -4.20 14.60
N VAL A 119 -4.49 -3.04 14.02
CA VAL A 119 -3.24 -2.80 13.26
C VAL A 119 -2.01 -2.99 14.15
N GLU A 120 -2.00 -2.33 15.31
CA GLU A 120 -0.93 -2.41 16.32
C GLU A 120 -0.63 -3.86 16.72
N LEU A 121 -1.67 -4.69 16.87
CA LEU A 121 -1.55 -6.09 17.26
C LEU A 121 -1.16 -7.02 16.11
N TRP A 122 -1.68 -6.79 14.89
CA TRP A 122 -1.61 -7.75 13.80
C TRP A 122 -0.53 -7.49 12.76
N VAL A 123 -0.20 -6.23 12.46
CA VAL A 123 0.90 -5.95 11.53
C VAL A 123 2.21 -6.59 12.03
N PRO A 124 2.63 -6.46 13.30
CA PRO A 124 3.85 -7.12 13.80
C PRO A 124 3.83 -8.65 13.66
N ARG A 125 2.66 -9.29 13.78
CA ARG A 125 2.50 -10.75 13.59
C ARG A 125 2.65 -11.18 12.13
N LEU A 126 2.32 -10.29 11.19
CA LEU A 126 2.34 -10.53 9.75
C LEU A 126 3.65 -10.07 9.08
N ILE A 127 4.45 -9.21 9.74
CA ILE A 127 5.79 -8.78 9.28
C ILE A 127 6.68 -9.96 8.83
N PRO A 128 6.79 -11.11 9.53
CA PRO A 128 7.62 -12.22 9.06
C PRO A 128 7.24 -12.75 7.66
N ALA A 129 6.05 -12.41 7.17
CA ALA A 129 5.53 -12.74 5.84
C ALA A 129 5.43 -11.51 4.91
N LEU A 130 6.25 -10.47 5.13
CA LEU A 130 6.18 -9.18 4.44
C LEU A 130 6.15 -9.28 2.91
N SER A 131 7.00 -10.13 2.31
CA SER A 131 7.08 -10.29 0.84
C SER A 131 6.00 -11.22 0.25
N THR A 132 5.08 -11.74 1.07
CA THR A 132 3.99 -12.63 0.64
C THR A 132 3.21 -12.06 -0.54
N ALA A 133 3.02 -12.89 -1.57
CA ALA A 133 2.38 -12.51 -2.82
C ALA A 133 2.99 -11.24 -3.46
N LEU A 134 4.32 -11.10 -3.46
CA LEU A 134 5.03 -9.87 -3.86
C LEU A 134 4.53 -8.65 -3.07
N PHE A 135 4.61 -8.73 -1.75
CA PHE A 135 4.22 -7.68 -0.79
C PHE A 135 2.74 -7.26 -0.79
N HIS A 136 1.87 -7.91 -1.58
CA HIS A 136 0.48 -7.44 -1.75
C HIS A 136 -0.34 -7.37 -0.46
N GLY A 137 -0.11 -8.28 0.50
CA GLY A 137 -0.77 -8.21 1.82
C GLY A 137 -0.39 -6.95 2.59
N ALA A 138 0.91 -6.65 2.67
CA ALA A 138 1.43 -5.46 3.34
C ALA A 138 1.05 -4.17 2.62
N ILE A 139 1.22 -4.11 1.29
CA ILE A 139 0.87 -2.95 0.46
C ILE A 139 -0.63 -2.65 0.59
N ARG A 140 -1.51 -3.64 0.45
CA ARG A 140 -2.96 -3.44 0.57
C ARG A 140 -3.35 -2.96 1.97
N THR A 141 -2.71 -3.47 3.01
CA THR A 141 -2.93 -3.05 4.40
C THR A 141 -2.50 -1.60 4.62
N ALA A 142 -1.31 -1.22 4.12
CA ALA A 142 -0.78 0.14 4.20
C ALA A 142 -1.66 1.19 3.50
N HIS A 143 -2.15 0.89 2.28
CA HIS A 143 -3.10 1.76 1.60
C HIS A 143 -4.44 1.88 2.37
N ALA A 144 -4.93 0.78 2.97
CA ALA A 144 -6.15 0.82 3.76
C ALA A 144 -6.01 1.63 5.07
N VAL A 145 -4.88 1.51 5.78
CA VAL A 145 -4.56 2.33 6.96
C VAL A 145 -4.54 3.82 6.58
N ARG A 146 -3.76 4.21 5.57
CA ARG A 146 -3.70 5.61 5.12
C ARG A 146 -5.05 6.13 4.64
N ALA A 147 -5.91 5.29 4.05
CA ALA A 147 -7.27 5.72 3.71
C ALA A 147 -8.07 6.09 4.96
N ILE A 148 -7.98 5.30 6.03
CA ILE A 148 -8.65 5.55 7.31
C ILE A 148 -8.13 6.82 7.99
N ASP A 149 -6.81 7.09 7.95
CA ASP A 149 -6.23 8.31 8.52
C ASP A 149 -6.76 9.59 7.85
N HIS A 150 -7.00 9.54 6.54
CA HIS A 150 -7.62 10.67 5.83
C HIS A 150 -9.12 10.84 6.17
N ALA A 151 -9.85 9.74 6.35
CA ALA A 151 -11.23 9.76 6.84
C ALA A 151 -11.63 8.37 7.37
N ASP A 152 -12.11 8.31 8.61
CA ASP A 152 -12.48 7.02 9.23
C ASP A 152 -13.93 6.60 8.91
N THR A 153 -14.10 5.87 7.80
CA THR A 153 -15.41 5.43 7.29
C THR A 153 -15.56 3.91 7.24
N VAL A 154 -16.81 3.43 7.20
CA VAL A 154 -17.11 1.98 7.19
C VAL A 154 -16.47 1.26 5.98
N PRO A 155 -16.56 1.76 4.72
CA PRO A 155 -15.90 1.11 3.59
C PRO A 155 -14.38 1.00 3.74
N ARG A 156 -13.73 1.99 4.37
CA ARG A 156 -12.27 2.00 4.61
C ARG A 156 -11.86 1.01 5.71
N ARG A 157 -12.64 0.90 6.79
CA ARG A 157 -12.47 -0.17 7.81
C ARG A 157 -12.66 -1.56 7.22
N ASN A 158 -13.67 -1.74 6.38
CA ASN A 158 -13.94 -3.02 5.70
C ASN A 158 -12.77 -3.40 4.78
N GLU A 159 -12.20 -2.44 4.05
CA GLU A 159 -11.02 -2.70 3.19
C GLU A 159 -9.76 -3.03 4.01
N LEU A 160 -9.58 -2.46 5.21
CA LEU A 160 -8.52 -2.87 6.13
C LEU A 160 -8.72 -4.31 6.65
N ALA A 161 -9.93 -4.68 7.06
CA ALA A 161 -10.24 -6.06 7.46
C ALA A 161 -9.94 -7.05 6.33
N ARG A 162 -10.30 -6.67 5.09
CA ARG A 162 -10.01 -7.42 3.87
C ARG A 162 -8.51 -7.56 3.61
N ALA A 163 -7.75 -6.47 3.75
CA ALA A 163 -6.31 -6.46 3.54
C ALA A 163 -5.55 -7.37 4.53
N LEU A 164 -5.86 -7.23 5.82
CA LEU A 164 -5.30 -8.06 6.90
C LEU A 164 -5.70 -9.53 6.72
N GLY A 165 -6.96 -9.81 6.38
CA GLY A 165 -7.46 -11.16 6.13
C GLY A 165 -6.75 -11.85 4.95
N TYR A 166 -6.49 -11.12 3.86
CA TYR A 166 -5.71 -11.64 2.74
C TYR A 166 -4.26 -11.93 3.12
N TRP A 167 -3.61 -11.01 3.85
CA TRP A 167 -2.22 -11.19 4.29
C TRP A 167 -2.07 -12.40 5.23
N ALA A 168 -3.00 -12.57 6.17
CA ALA A 168 -3.03 -13.72 7.08
C ALA A 168 -3.34 -15.05 6.36
N ALA A 169 -4.32 -15.06 5.46
CA ALA A 169 -4.68 -16.26 4.68
C ALA A 169 -3.61 -16.68 3.67
N ARG A 170 -2.80 -15.74 3.16
CA ARG A 170 -1.65 -16.01 2.28
C ARG A 170 -0.31 -16.16 3.01
N PHE A 171 -0.27 -15.96 4.33
CA PHE A 171 0.95 -15.88 5.14
C PHE A 171 1.96 -16.96 4.78
N ARG A 172 3.15 -16.52 4.38
CA ARG A 172 4.32 -17.38 4.20
C ARG A 172 5.53 -16.62 4.71
N SER A 173 6.22 -17.19 5.70
CA SER A 173 7.47 -16.62 6.20
C SER A 173 8.43 -16.36 5.03
N GLY A 174 8.93 -15.13 4.95
CA GLY A 174 9.89 -14.68 3.96
C GLY A 174 11.32 -15.06 4.34
N GLN A 175 12.24 -14.14 4.16
CA GLN A 175 13.64 -14.34 4.55
C GLN A 175 13.80 -14.34 6.08
N PRO A 176 14.76 -15.11 6.63
CA PRO A 176 15.14 -14.98 8.02
C PRO A 176 15.76 -13.60 8.25
N ALA A 177 15.07 -12.75 9.00
CA ALA A 177 15.63 -11.51 9.52
C ALA A 177 16.64 -11.81 10.65
N PRO A 178 17.78 -11.11 10.72
CA PRO A 178 18.63 -11.11 11.92
C PRO A 178 17.92 -10.40 13.08
N ASP A 179 18.50 -10.51 14.29
CA ASP A 179 18.02 -9.76 15.45
C ASP A 179 18.06 -8.24 15.20
N ALA A 180 17.09 -7.53 15.77
CA ALA A 180 16.91 -6.10 15.58
C ALA A 180 17.84 -5.27 16.48
N GLU A 181 18.69 -4.45 15.86
CA GLU A 181 19.47 -3.40 16.54
C GLU A 181 18.68 -2.08 16.53
N PRO A 182 18.78 -1.23 17.58
CA PRO A 182 18.05 0.04 17.66
C PRO A 182 18.29 0.98 16.46
N VAL A 183 17.22 1.62 15.99
CA VAL A 183 17.25 2.63 14.91
C VAL A 183 16.39 3.82 15.33
N ASP A 184 16.98 5.01 15.40
CA ASP A 184 16.28 6.23 15.85
C ASP A 184 15.35 6.83 14.78
N GLU A 185 15.74 6.76 13.50
CA GLU A 185 15.03 7.41 12.38
C GLU A 185 14.36 6.38 11.45
N ILE A 186 13.47 5.54 11.99
CA ILE A 186 12.88 4.38 11.28
C ILE A 186 12.26 4.79 9.93
N VAL A 187 11.43 5.83 9.89
CA VAL A 187 10.80 6.36 8.66
C VAL A 187 11.86 6.65 7.58
N ARG A 188 12.95 7.35 7.94
CA ARG A 188 14.05 7.65 7.02
C ARG A 188 14.72 6.38 6.52
N SER A 189 15.07 5.46 7.43
CA SER A 189 15.73 4.21 7.05
C SER A 189 14.86 3.28 6.20
N VAL A 190 13.53 3.38 6.29
CA VAL A 190 12.60 2.70 5.38
C VAL A 190 12.60 3.37 4.00
N SER A 191 12.52 4.71 3.93
CA SER A 191 12.63 5.44 2.67
C SER A 191 14.00 5.26 1.99
N GLU A 192 15.09 5.13 2.75
CA GLU A 192 16.43 4.78 2.23
C GLU A 192 16.44 3.38 1.59
N ALA A 193 15.86 2.37 2.26
CA ALA A 193 15.74 1.02 1.69
C ALA A 193 14.85 0.98 0.43
N ALA A 194 13.89 1.90 0.30
CA ALA A 194 13.11 2.11 -0.91
C ALA A 194 13.88 2.84 -2.02
N ALA A 195 14.80 3.76 -1.67
CA ALA A 195 15.68 4.44 -2.61
C ALA A 195 16.68 3.46 -3.25
N ASP A 196 17.29 2.56 -2.46
CA ASP A 196 18.11 1.45 -2.98
C ASP A 196 17.29 0.57 -3.95
N ALA A 197 16.07 0.17 -3.56
CA ALA A 197 15.17 -0.59 -4.42
C ALA A 197 14.80 0.15 -5.71
N ALA A 198 14.69 1.48 -5.66
CA ALA A 198 14.45 2.32 -6.84
C ALA A 198 15.69 2.34 -7.75
N GLY A 199 16.89 2.30 -7.18
CA GLY A 199 18.15 2.11 -7.91
C GLY A 199 18.17 0.79 -8.71
N PHE A 200 17.72 -0.32 -8.10
CA PHE A 200 17.56 -1.59 -8.81
C PHE A 200 16.42 -1.56 -9.85
N TYR A 201 15.31 -0.87 -9.58
CA TYR A 201 14.23 -0.68 -10.55
C TYR A 201 14.71 0.10 -11.79
N LEU A 202 15.51 1.15 -11.60
CA LEU A 202 16.08 1.92 -12.71
C LEU A 202 17.10 1.11 -13.55
N ALA A 203 17.87 0.22 -12.93
CA ALA A 203 18.81 -0.65 -13.64
C ALA A 203 18.09 -1.76 -14.45
N SER A 204 16.94 -2.23 -13.96
CA SER A 204 16.13 -3.25 -14.63
C SER A 204 14.65 -3.05 -14.34
N PRO A 205 13.92 -2.25 -15.14
CA PRO A 205 12.51 -1.97 -14.93
C PRO A 205 11.67 -3.24 -15.11
N ASN A 206 11.22 -3.81 -13.99
CA ASN A 206 10.40 -5.02 -13.96
C ASN A 206 9.53 -5.06 -12.70
N ILE A 207 8.53 -5.95 -12.71
CA ILE A 207 7.51 -6.02 -11.66
C ILE A 207 8.06 -6.37 -10.28
N PHE A 208 9.13 -7.17 -10.19
CA PHE A 208 9.73 -7.56 -8.91
C PHE A 208 10.45 -6.37 -8.28
N ASN A 209 11.29 -5.66 -9.06
CA ASN A 209 12.03 -4.50 -8.54
C ASN A 209 11.07 -3.35 -8.13
N LEU A 210 9.97 -3.16 -8.87
CA LEU A 210 8.90 -2.21 -8.49
C LEU A 210 8.23 -2.57 -7.16
N HIS A 211 8.06 -3.87 -6.87
CA HIS A 211 7.53 -4.33 -5.58
C HIS A 211 8.54 -4.24 -4.43
N GLY A 212 9.84 -4.17 -4.70
CA GLY A 212 10.82 -3.73 -3.70
C GLY A 212 10.58 -2.29 -3.25
N VAL A 213 10.40 -1.36 -4.21
CA VAL A 213 10.10 0.05 -3.88
C VAL A 213 8.76 0.15 -3.14
N THR A 214 7.68 -0.35 -3.75
CA THR A 214 6.32 -0.20 -3.18
C THR A 214 6.10 -1.01 -1.92
N GLY A 215 6.83 -2.13 -1.73
CA GLY A 215 6.82 -2.91 -0.49
C GLY A 215 7.51 -2.20 0.68
N ALA A 216 8.69 -1.61 0.46
CA ALA A 216 9.34 -0.78 1.48
C ALA A 216 8.51 0.49 1.78
N MET A 217 8.00 1.17 0.77
CA MET A 217 7.18 2.38 0.93
C MET A 217 5.78 2.12 1.52
N ALA A 218 5.34 0.85 1.58
CA ALA A 218 4.16 0.45 2.36
C ALA A 218 4.48 0.35 3.86
N LEU A 219 5.69 -0.05 4.24
CA LEU A 219 6.10 -0.04 5.65
C LEU A 219 6.16 1.39 6.21
N GLU A 220 6.58 2.38 5.42
CA GLU A 220 6.57 3.80 5.83
C GLU A 220 5.18 4.27 6.30
N LEU A 221 4.10 3.72 5.71
CA LEU A 221 2.71 4.03 6.11
C LEU A 221 2.21 3.23 7.32
N LEU A 222 3.01 2.30 7.85
CA LEU A 222 2.63 1.40 8.94
C LEU A 222 3.47 1.61 10.21
N VAL A 223 4.68 2.17 10.13
CA VAL A 223 5.59 2.27 11.28
C VAL A 223 5.03 3.12 12.43
N ASP A 224 4.25 4.16 12.14
CA ASP A 224 3.64 5.01 13.18
C ASP A 224 2.36 4.40 13.80
N HIS A 225 1.91 3.25 13.30
CA HIS A 225 0.72 2.52 13.78
C HIS A 225 1.05 1.22 14.52
N ILE A 226 2.34 0.96 14.78
CA ILE A 226 2.83 -0.23 15.48
C ILE A 226 3.84 0.16 16.56
N PRO A 227 4.12 -0.69 17.56
CA PRO A 227 5.14 -0.40 18.57
C PRO A 227 6.52 -0.17 17.94
N ALA A 228 7.31 0.73 18.51
CA ALA A 228 8.59 1.16 17.92
C ALA A 228 9.55 -0.03 17.68
N GLU A 229 9.60 -0.99 18.60
CA GLU A 229 10.38 -2.22 18.47
C GLU A 229 9.90 -3.10 17.29
N ALA A 230 8.60 -3.10 16.98
CA ALA A 230 8.06 -3.77 15.81
C ALA A 230 8.37 -3.01 14.52
N GLY A 231 8.43 -1.67 14.57
CA GLY A 231 8.92 -0.83 13.47
C GLY A 231 10.37 -1.14 13.09
N VAL A 232 11.26 -1.31 14.09
CA VAL A 232 12.65 -1.73 13.86
C VAL A 232 12.70 -3.14 13.26
N ALA A 233 11.95 -4.10 13.84
CA ALA A 233 11.90 -5.47 13.31
C ALA A 233 11.39 -5.52 11.85
N ALA A 234 10.41 -4.68 11.51
CA ALA A 234 9.89 -4.56 10.15
C ALA A 234 10.90 -3.97 9.16
N LEU A 235 11.67 -2.96 9.56
CA LEU A 235 12.78 -2.42 8.76
C LEU A 235 13.86 -3.48 8.50
N VAL A 236 14.19 -4.29 9.51
CA VAL A 236 15.13 -5.40 9.35
C VAL A 236 14.57 -6.47 8.41
N GLN A 237 13.27 -6.77 8.47
CA GLN A 237 12.62 -7.65 7.50
C GLN A 237 12.69 -7.09 6.07
N VAL A 238 12.38 -5.80 5.84
CA VAL A 238 12.54 -5.16 4.52
C VAL A 238 13.94 -5.37 3.98
N ARG A 239 14.97 -5.10 4.79
CA ARG A 239 16.38 -5.28 4.41
C ARG A 239 16.72 -6.75 4.09
N ALA A 240 16.18 -7.71 4.82
CA ALA A 240 16.35 -9.15 4.54
C ALA A 240 15.68 -9.57 3.22
N GLU A 241 14.44 -9.14 2.96
CA GLU A 241 13.75 -9.39 1.68
C GLU A 241 14.49 -8.75 0.51
N HIS A 242 14.95 -7.50 0.65
CA HIS A 242 15.69 -6.78 -0.38
C HIS A 242 17.03 -7.45 -0.69
N ALA A 243 17.78 -7.88 0.34
CA ALA A 243 19.05 -8.59 0.16
C ALA A 243 18.86 -9.86 -0.69
N ALA A 244 17.83 -10.67 -0.40
CA ALA A 244 17.52 -11.85 -1.21
C ALA A 244 17.02 -11.49 -2.62
N MET A 245 16.11 -10.51 -2.74
CA MET A 245 15.54 -10.09 -4.02
C MET A 245 16.61 -9.58 -5.00
N PHE A 246 17.58 -8.80 -4.50
CA PHE A 246 18.60 -8.12 -5.29
C PHE A 246 19.97 -8.83 -5.28
N THR A 247 20.07 -10.03 -4.69
CA THR A 247 21.31 -10.84 -4.69
C THR A 247 21.89 -10.98 -6.10
N GLY A 248 23.15 -10.58 -6.27
CA GLY A 248 23.87 -10.68 -7.54
C GLY A 248 23.41 -9.71 -8.64
N ARG A 249 22.59 -8.71 -8.33
CA ARG A 249 22.19 -7.65 -9.26
C ARG A 249 23.00 -6.38 -9.02
N GLU A 250 23.10 -5.55 -10.05
CA GLU A 250 23.64 -4.19 -9.96
C GLU A 250 22.48 -3.17 -9.95
N GLN A 251 22.61 -2.14 -9.11
CA GLN A 251 21.74 -0.95 -9.14
C GLN A 251 22.39 0.15 -9.98
N VAL A 252 21.62 1.14 -10.41
CA VAL A 252 22.23 2.36 -10.97
C VAL A 252 23.08 3.04 -9.91
N GLY A 253 24.16 3.69 -10.34
CA GLY A 253 24.95 4.57 -9.48
C GLY A 253 24.23 5.89 -9.21
N VAL A 254 25.01 6.97 -9.03
CA VAL A 254 24.47 8.32 -8.81
C VAL A 254 23.51 8.71 -9.94
N VAL A 255 22.26 9.03 -9.58
CA VAL A 255 21.24 9.51 -10.50
C VAL A 255 21.39 11.03 -10.67
N ASP A 256 21.92 11.45 -11.80
CA ASP A 256 21.97 12.86 -12.22
C ASP A 256 20.60 13.29 -12.79
N ALA A 257 19.61 13.40 -11.91
CA ALA A 257 18.31 13.99 -12.23
C ALA A 257 18.19 15.37 -11.58
N CYS A 258 17.64 16.33 -12.32
CA CYS A 258 17.21 17.59 -11.72
C CYS A 258 16.04 17.27 -10.77
N GLY A 259 16.29 17.24 -9.45
CA GLY A 259 15.38 16.73 -8.41
C GLY A 259 14.12 17.58 -8.17
N ARG A 260 13.40 17.96 -9.23
CA ARG A 260 12.10 18.62 -9.20
C ARG A 260 11.04 17.63 -9.65
N TRP A 261 10.04 17.46 -8.81
CA TRP A 261 8.85 16.70 -9.15
C TRP A 261 8.08 17.37 -10.29
N ASP A 262 7.62 16.58 -11.27
CA ASP A 262 6.68 17.04 -12.30
C ASP A 262 5.26 16.60 -11.95
N GLU A 263 4.41 17.57 -11.63
CA GLU A 263 2.99 17.32 -11.31
C GLU A 263 2.21 16.69 -12.47
N ALA A 264 2.71 16.76 -13.71
CA ALA A 264 2.11 16.08 -14.86
C ALA A 264 2.33 14.55 -14.87
N LEU A 265 3.11 13.99 -13.93
CA LEU A 265 3.24 12.52 -13.76
C LEU A 265 1.93 11.89 -13.28
N ALA A 266 1.24 12.52 -12.32
CA ALA A 266 -0.01 12.03 -11.75
C ALA A 266 -1.13 11.80 -12.80
N PRO A 267 -1.52 12.79 -13.66
CA PRO A 267 -2.54 12.57 -14.67
C PRO A 267 -2.12 11.60 -15.78
N VAL A 268 -0.81 11.42 -16.05
CA VAL A 268 -0.33 10.40 -17.01
C VAL A 268 -0.61 8.99 -16.49
N VAL A 269 -0.21 8.67 -15.26
CA VAL A 269 -0.42 7.33 -14.71
C VAL A 269 -1.89 7.07 -14.37
N ALA A 270 -2.66 8.11 -14.01
CA ALA A 270 -4.10 7.99 -13.86
C ALA A 270 -4.80 7.60 -15.17
N SER A 271 -4.25 8.03 -16.33
CA SER A 271 -4.76 7.68 -17.65
C SER A 271 -4.31 6.30 -18.16
N SER A 272 -3.32 5.64 -17.53
CA SER A 272 -2.65 4.48 -18.12
C SER A 272 -3.34 3.13 -17.91
N ARG A 273 -4.24 3.04 -16.92
CA ARG A 273 -4.87 1.79 -16.45
C ARG A 273 -3.89 0.72 -15.93
N ASP A 274 -2.65 1.09 -15.64
CA ASP A 274 -1.71 0.22 -14.93
C ASP A 274 -1.52 0.66 -13.47
N ALA A 275 -2.10 -0.12 -12.55
CA ALA A 275 -2.03 0.13 -11.12
C ALA A 275 -0.58 0.17 -10.56
N HIS A 276 0.39 -0.44 -11.25
CA HIS A 276 1.78 -0.39 -10.82
C HIS A 276 2.39 1.00 -11.05
N GLN A 277 2.03 1.67 -12.14
CA GLN A 277 2.49 3.02 -12.43
C GLN A 277 1.93 4.01 -11.41
N VAL A 278 0.63 3.92 -11.11
CA VAL A 278 -0.04 4.77 -10.10
C VAL A 278 0.61 4.59 -8.72
N LYS A 279 0.74 3.33 -8.24
CA LYS A 279 1.38 3.03 -6.95
C LYS A 279 2.83 3.49 -6.89
N LEU A 280 3.63 3.27 -7.95
CA LEU A 280 5.04 3.64 -7.93
C LEU A 280 5.23 5.16 -8.00
N VAL A 281 4.45 5.90 -8.81
CA VAL A 281 4.50 7.38 -8.81
C VAL A 281 4.08 7.95 -7.46
N GLU A 282 3.02 7.41 -6.83
CA GLU A 282 2.62 7.84 -5.49
C GLU A 282 3.73 7.59 -4.45
N ALA A 283 4.26 6.37 -4.41
CA ALA A 283 5.36 6.00 -3.52
C ALA A 283 6.59 6.89 -3.74
N CYS A 284 7.03 7.09 -4.99
CA CYS A 284 8.15 7.97 -5.32
C CYS A 284 7.93 9.42 -4.86
N ARG A 285 6.70 9.95 -4.97
CA ARG A 285 6.40 11.31 -4.49
C ARG A 285 6.61 11.45 -2.98
N ARG A 286 6.20 10.46 -2.20
CA ARG A 286 6.46 10.42 -0.74
C ARG A 286 7.93 10.20 -0.42
N GLY A 287 8.60 9.28 -1.09
CA GLY A 287 10.03 9.02 -0.88
C GLY A 287 10.88 10.26 -1.11
N LEU A 288 10.59 11.02 -2.17
CA LEU A 288 11.21 12.32 -2.43
C LEU A 288 10.90 13.34 -1.31
N ALA A 289 9.67 13.38 -0.81
CA ALA A 289 9.31 14.28 0.30
C ALA A 289 9.96 13.89 1.64
N SER A 290 10.21 12.59 1.86
CA SER A 290 10.80 12.03 3.09
C SER A 290 12.31 12.27 3.19
N ILE A 291 13.07 11.97 2.12
CA ILE A 291 14.55 12.02 2.14
C ILE A 291 15.20 12.85 1.04
N GLY A 292 14.44 13.39 0.08
CA GLY A 292 14.97 14.28 -0.96
C GLY A 292 15.80 13.60 -2.07
N ASP A 293 15.81 12.26 -2.14
CA ASP A 293 16.65 11.53 -3.09
C ASP A 293 16.10 11.63 -4.54
N PRO A 294 16.90 12.11 -5.52
CA PRO A 294 16.49 12.22 -6.92
C PRO A 294 16.21 10.86 -7.61
N VAL A 295 16.61 9.73 -7.04
CA VAL A 295 16.27 8.38 -7.55
C VAL A 295 14.76 8.19 -7.69
N PHE A 296 13.97 8.79 -6.78
CA PHE A 296 12.52 8.71 -6.83
C PHE A 296 11.91 9.49 -8.00
N VAL A 297 12.47 10.66 -8.37
CA VAL A 297 12.05 11.40 -9.56
C VAL A 297 12.31 10.55 -10.81
N ALA A 298 13.53 10.03 -10.94
CA ALA A 298 13.90 9.20 -12.09
C ALA A 298 13.07 7.90 -12.18
N ALA A 299 12.73 7.26 -11.05
CA ALA A 299 11.88 6.07 -11.02
C ALA A 299 10.42 6.39 -11.42
N ALA A 300 9.89 7.54 -10.98
CA ALA A 300 8.57 8.02 -11.37
C ALA A 300 8.50 8.39 -12.87
N GLU A 301 9.53 9.04 -13.42
CA GLU A 301 9.64 9.32 -14.86
C GLU A 301 9.76 8.04 -15.69
N GLN A 302 10.59 7.08 -15.24
CA GLN A 302 10.78 5.79 -15.89
C GLN A 302 9.47 5.00 -15.98
N VAL A 303 8.71 4.92 -14.89
CA VAL A 303 7.45 4.15 -14.85
C VAL A 303 6.31 4.84 -15.61
N ALA A 304 6.33 6.18 -15.69
CA ALA A 304 5.40 6.96 -16.50
C ALA A 304 5.76 7.01 -17.99
N GLY A 305 6.86 6.35 -18.42
CA GLY A 305 7.30 6.30 -19.81
C GLY A 305 7.85 7.63 -20.35
N ARG A 306 8.47 8.44 -19.49
CA ARG A 306 8.99 9.79 -19.80
C ARG A 306 10.51 9.90 -19.82
N ARG A 307 11.23 8.77 -19.78
CA ARG A 307 12.70 8.70 -19.72
C ARG A 307 13.29 8.01 -20.95
#